data_AF-A0A1H7PZA6-F1
#
_entry.id   AF-A0A1H7PZA6-F1
#
_cell.length_a   1.000
_cell.length_b   1.000
_cell.length_c   1.000
_cell.angle_alpha   90.00
_cell.angle_beta   90.00
_cell.angle_gamma   90.00
#
_symmetry.space_group_name_H-M   'P 1'
#
loop_
_entity.id
_entity.type
_entity.pdbx_description
1 polymer ?
#
loop_
_entity_poly.entity_id
_entity_poly.type
_entity_poly.pdbx_seq_one_letter_code
_entity_poly.pdbx_strand_id
1 'polypeptide(L)' 'MEIDTFGLTVTVDGVKNELTAKEYALLMLFVNNRGIVLPRDKILNEVWGYDSFGVDRTVD' A
#
# COMPACT_ATOMS: atom_id res chain seq x y z
N MET A 1 14.86 -5.36 -2.06
CA MET A 1 13.97 -4.30 -1.56
C MET A 1 14.06 -4.28 -0.05
N GLU A 2 14.21 -3.09 0.53
CA GLU A 2 14.29 -2.85 1.97
C GLU A 2 13.22 -1.83 2.37
N ILE A 3 12.58 -2.02 3.52
CA ILE A 3 11.51 -1.15 4.03
C ILE A 3 11.95 -0.59 5.37
N ASP A 4 11.96 0.74 5.50
CA ASP A 4 12.11 1.44 6.75
C ASP A 4 10.73 1.91 7.24
N THR A 5 10.20 1.17 8.21
CA THR A 5 8.90 1.40 8.84
C THR A 5 8.84 2.73 9.59
N PHE A 6 9.93 3.17 10.21
CA PHE A 6 9.93 4.39 11.00
C PHE A 6 10.07 5.63 10.11
N GLY A 7 10.89 5.52 9.04
CA GLY A 7 11.07 6.58 8.06
C GLY A 7 9.99 6.63 6.97
N LEU A 8 9.07 5.66 6.89
CA LEU A 8 8.14 5.48 5.77
C LEU A 8 8.85 5.51 4.41
N THR A 9 10.00 4.84 4.32
CA THR A 9 10.79 4.80 3.08
C THR A 9 11.01 3.39 2.60
N VAL A 10 11.18 3.25 1.29
CA VAL A 10 11.48 1.97 0.64
C VAL A 10 12.66 2.13 -0.31
N THR A 11 13.58 1.17 -0.26
CA THR A 11 14.69 1.07 -1.20
C THR A 11 14.43 -0.07 -2.18
N VAL A 12 14.34 0.24 -3.48
CA VAL A 12 14.19 -0.72 -4.58
C VAL A 12 15.34 -0.51 -5.55
N ASP A 13 16.05 -1.58 -5.90
CA ASP A 13 17.21 -1.54 -6.81
C ASP A 13 18.24 -0.45 -6.45
N GLY A 14 18.46 -0.25 -5.15
CA GLY A 14 19.38 0.76 -4.61
C GLY A 14 18.84 2.19 -4.56
N VAL A 15 17.62 2.44 -5.03
CA VAL A 15 16.99 3.77 -5.03
C VAL A 15 16.03 3.89 -3.85
N LYS A 16 16.28 4.87 -2.98
CA LYS A 16 15.42 5.21 -1.84
C LYS A 16 14.26 6.10 -2.30
N ASN A 17 13.04 5.71 -1.93
CA ASN A 17 11.80 6.43 -2.21
C ASN A 17 11.08 6.71 -0.89
N GLU A 18 10.54 7.91 -0.75
CA GLU A 18 9.63 8.26 0.35
C GLU A 18 8.22 7.84 -0.02
N LEU A 19 7.47 7.35 0.97
CA LEU A 19 6.09 6.93 0.79
C LEU A 19 5.16 7.86 1.56
N THR A 20 4.03 8.19 0.95
CA THR A 20 2.88 8.67 1.70
C THR A 20 2.36 7.58 2.64
N ALA A 21 1.58 7.97 3.65
CA ALA A 21 0.97 7.00 4.57
C ALA A 21 0.11 5.94 3.84
N LYS A 22 -0.56 6.32 2.74
CA LYS A 22 -1.38 5.41 1.94
C LYS A 22 -0.54 4.43 1.11
N GLU A 23 0.53 4.91 0.47
CA GLU A 23 1.44 4.02 -0.28
C GLU A 23 2.14 3.03 0.65
N TYR A 24 2.55 3.48 1.84
CA TYR A 24 3.10 2.60 2.86
C TYR A 24 2.08 1.54 3.31
N ALA A 25 0.84 1.94 3.62
CA ALA A 25 -0.21 1.01 4.01
C ALA A 25 -0.51 -0.02 2.90
N LEU A 26 -0.60 0.43 1.65
CA LEU A 26 -0.81 -0.43 0.49
C LEU A 26 0.36 -1.40 0.29
N LEU A 27 1.59 -0.92 0.41
CA LEU A 27 2.79 -1.76 0.31
C LEU A 27 2.81 -2.84 1.39
N MET A 28 2.53 -2.46 2.65
CA MET A 28 2.49 -3.40 3.76
C MET A 28 1.37 -4.43 3.61
N LEU A 29 0.22 -4.04 3.05
CA LEU A 29 -0.85 -4.97 2.71
C LEU A 29 -0.35 -6.05 1.74
N PHE A 30 0.36 -5.67 0.68
CA PHE A 30 0.91 -6.64 -0.29
C PHE A 30 2.05 -7.48 0.28
N VAL A 31 2.96 -6.88 1.05
CA VAL A 31 4.08 -7.61 1.68
C VAL A 31 3.56 -8.67 2.65
N ASN A 32 2.57 -8.33 3.47
CA ASN A 32 1.99 -9.25 4.45
C ASN A 32 1.13 -10.35 3.81
N ASN A 33 0.65 -10.15 2.58
CA ASN A 33 -0.16 -11.12 1.83
C ASN A 33 0.60 -11.64 0.60
N ARG A 34 1.93 -11.73 0.65
CA ARG A 34 2.77 -12.12 -0.49
C ARG A 34 2.32 -13.47 -1.06
N GLY A 35 2.14 -13.50 -2.38
CA GLY A 35 1.72 -14.71 -3.11
C GLY A 35 0.22 -14.99 -3.06
N ILE A 36 -0.58 -14.11 -2.45
CA ILE A 36 -2.03 -14.22 -2.37
C ILE A 36 -2.66 -13.16 -3.28
N VAL A 37 -3.63 -13.56 -4.10
CA VAL A 37 -4.46 -12.61 -4.86
C VAL A 37 -5.42 -11.93 -3.90
N LEU A 38 -5.30 -10.61 -3.76
CA LEU A 38 -6.18 -9.79 -2.93
C LEU A 38 -7.33 -9.21 -3.78
N PRO A 39 -8.60 -9.42 -3.40
CA PRO A 39 -9.72 -8.75 -4.05
C PRO A 39 -9.64 -7.23 -3.92
N ARG A 40 -10.11 -6.49 -4.94
CA ARG A 40 -10.13 -5.01 -4.94
C ARG A 40 -10.78 -4.44 -3.69
N ASP A 41 -11.95 -4.96 -3.31
CA ASP A 41 -12.69 -4.46 -2.14
C ASP A 41 -11.89 -4.63 -0.84
N LYS A 42 -11.09 -5.70 -0.72
CA LYS A 42 -10.21 -5.88 0.43
C LYS A 42 -9.11 -4.81 0.44
N ILE A 43 -8.50 -4.52 -0.70
CA ILE A 43 -7.47 -3.48 -0.80
C ILE A 43 -8.06 -2.10 -0.44
N LEU A 44 -9.23 -1.77 -0.99
CA LEU A 44 -9.91 -0.50 -0.72
C LEU A 44 -10.29 -0.37 0.76
N ASN A 45 -10.87 -1.41 1.36
CA ASN A 45 -11.29 -1.39 2.76
C ASN A 45 -10.09 -1.29 3.72
N GLU A 46 -8.99 -2.00 3.45
CA GLU A 46 -7.81 -2.01 4.33
C GLU A 46 -7.00 -0.71 4.26
N VAL A 47 -6.94 -0.06 3.09
CA VAL A 47 -6.07 1.12 2.88
C VAL A 47 -6.84 2.45 2.95
N TRP A 48 -8.12 2.46 2.55
CA TRP A 48 -8.97 3.67 2.55
C TRP A 48 -10.15 3.61 3.53
N GLY A 49 -10.58 2.41 3.99
CA GLY A 49 -11.68 2.23 4.95
C GLY A 49 -13.04 1.94 4.30
N TYR A 50 -14.07 1.70 5.13
CA TYR A 50 -15.42 1.34 4.66
C TYR A 50 -16.20 2.49 3.99
N ASP A 51 -15.80 3.75 4.18
CA ASP A 51 -16.44 4.93 3.56
C ASP A 51 -15.83 5.30 2.18
N SER A 52 -14.97 4.45 1.63
CA SER A 52 -14.27 4.68 0.35
C SER A 52 -15.16 4.62 -0.88
N PHE A 53 -16.43 4.21 -0.73
CA PHE A 53 -17.42 4.11 -1.82
C PHE A 53 -17.64 5.43 -2.59
N GLY A 54 -17.07 6.55 -2.13
CA GLY A 54 -17.09 7.85 -2.83
C GLY A 54 -15.80 8.23 -3.60
N VAL A 55 -14.72 7.43 -3.57
CA VAL A 55 -13.44 7.79 -4.23
C VAL A 55 -13.11 6.83 -5.38
N ASP A 56 -14.07 6.67 -6.29
CA ASP A 56 -14.01 5.76 -7.46
C ASP A 56 -13.03 6.22 -8.57
N ARG A 57 -11.95 6.95 -8.23
CA ARG A 57 -11.03 7.51 -9.25
C ARG A 57 -9.55 7.46 -8.94
N THR A 58 -9.12 6.85 -7.83
CA THR A 58 -7.70 6.88 -7.41
C THR A 58 -6.96 5.57 -7.62
N VAL A 59 -7.65 4.51 -8.04
CA VAL A 59 -7.05 3.18 -8.26
C VAL A 59 -7.54 2.66 -9.61
N ASP A 60 -6.85 3.08 -10.67
CA ASP A 60 -6.81 2.43 -11.99
C ASP A 60 -5.37 1.98 -12.25
#